data_AF-A0A380E056-F1
#
_entry.id   AF-A0A380E056-F1
#
_cell.length_a   1.000
_cell.length_b   1.000
_cell.length_c   1.000
_cell.angle_alpha   90.00
_cell.angle_beta   90.00
_cell.angle_gamma   90.00
#
_symmetry.space_group_name_H-M   'P 1'
#
loop_
_entity.id
_entity.type
_entity.pdbx_description
1 polymer ?
#
loop_
_entity_poly.entity_id
_entity_poly.type
_entity_poly.pdbx_seq_one_letter_code
_entity_poly.pdbx_strand_id
1 'polypeptide(L)'
;MLSEFTDGFGSKIATFAETIANIGVVIVTTPFVLFFMLKDGHHFKEFSTNIMPPKFRKDFHDLLEKMSVQVGSYIQGQIIVSFCIGLLLFIGYSVIGLKYSLVLASIAAVTSVVPYLGPTIAISPAIVIAAITSPWMLLKLAVVWTLVQFVEGHFISPNIMGKTLKIHPLTIIFILLCAGKLLGIVGVILGIPGYAILKVLVTHLFQLFKRRYNRFYGNDVGEYDIKESNKIVE
;
A
#
# COMPACT_ATOMS: atom_id res chain seq x y z
N MET A 1 -20.29 -11.58 -37.43
CA MET A 1 -18.85 -11.25 -37.60
C MET A 1 -18.57 -9.74 -37.56
N LEU A 2 -19.06 -8.90 -38.49
CA LEU A 2 -18.87 -7.44 -38.39
C LEU A 2 -19.68 -6.80 -37.24
N SER A 3 -20.93 -7.24 -37.04
CA SER A 3 -21.78 -6.80 -35.91
C SER A 3 -21.21 -7.18 -34.55
N GLU A 4 -20.76 -8.44 -34.38
CA GLU A 4 -20.13 -8.91 -33.14
C GLU A 4 -18.82 -8.16 -32.82
N PHE A 5 -18.05 -7.76 -33.83
CA PHE A 5 -16.84 -6.97 -33.64
C PHE A 5 -17.17 -5.51 -33.27
N THR A 6 -18.20 -4.90 -33.87
CA THR A 6 -18.67 -3.56 -33.50
C THR A 6 -19.32 -3.52 -32.13
N ASP A 7 -20.05 -4.57 -31.74
CA ASP A 7 -20.68 -4.69 -30.42
C ASP A 7 -19.61 -4.94 -29.34
N GLY A 8 -18.59 -5.77 -29.64
CA GLY A 8 -17.43 -5.98 -28.77
C GLY A 8 -16.51 -4.76 -28.64
N PHE A 9 -16.43 -3.92 -29.67
CA PHE A 9 -15.66 -2.66 -29.63
C PHE A 9 -16.44 -1.54 -28.93
N GLY A 10 -17.75 -1.41 -29.21
CA GLY A 10 -18.63 -0.44 -28.57
C GLY A 10 -18.77 -0.68 -27.06
N SER A 11 -18.90 -1.95 -26.64
CA SER A 11 -18.89 -2.32 -25.22
C SER A 11 -17.56 -1.99 -24.54
N LYS A 12 -16.41 -2.27 -25.17
CA LYS A 12 -15.09 -1.88 -24.64
C LYS A 12 -14.92 -0.37 -24.49
N ILE A 13 -15.42 0.42 -25.45
CA ILE A 13 -15.41 1.89 -25.37
C ILE A 13 -16.31 2.37 -24.23
N ALA A 14 -17.52 1.80 -24.09
CA ALA A 14 -18.44 2.16 -23.01
C ALA A 14 -17.83 1.84 -21.64
N THR A 15 -17.25 0.65 -21.45
CA THR A 15 -16.54 0.30 -20.21
C THR A 15 -15.35 1.22 -19.94
N PHE A 16 -14.61 1.63 -20.97
CA PHE A 16 -13.52 2.58 -20.82
C PHE A 16 -14.01 3.98 -20.40
N ALA A 17 -15.08 4.48 -21.02
CA ALA A 17 -15.70 5.75 -20.66
C ALA A 17 -16.25 5.73 -19.22
N GLU A 18 -16.90 4.64 -18.82
CA GLU A 18 -17.39 4.43 -17.47
C GLU A 18 -16.23 4.38 -16.45
N THR A 19 -15.12 3.73 -16.81
CA THR A 19 -13.91 3.71 -15.98
C THR A 19 -13.34 5.12 -15.78
N ILE A 20 -13.26 5.93 -16.84
CA ILE A 20 -12.80 7.33 -16.76
C ILE A 20 -13.74 8.16 -15.88
N ALA A 21 -15.05 8.04 -16.06
CA ALA A 21 -16.04 8.75 -15.25
C ALA A 21 -15.89 8.40 -13.76
N ASN A 22 -15.74 7.11 -13.44
CA ASN A 22 -15.51 6.64 -12.07
C ASN A 22 -14.19 7.16 -11.49
N ILE A 23 -13.10 7.19 -12.27
CA ILE A 23 -11.83 7.78 -11.84
C ILE A 23 -12.02 9.26 -11.48
N GLY A 24 -12.77 10.02 -12.29
CA GLY A 24 -13.07 11.42 -12.02
C GLY A 24 -13.80 11.62 -10.69
N VAL A 25 -14.85 10.83 -10.44
CA VAL A 25 -15.59 10.86 -9.17
C VAL A 25 -14.68 10.51 -7.99
N VAL A 26 -13.82 9.50 -8.12
CA VAL A 26 -12.86 9.11 -7.06
C VAL A 26 -11.85 10.23 -6.79
N ILE A 27 -11.29 10.85 -7.82
CA ILE A 27 -10.30 11.95 -7.68
C ILE A 27 -10.91 13.15 -6.95
N VAL A 28 -12.19 13.47 -7.18
CA VAL A 28 -12.87 14.60 -6.52
C VAL A 28 -13.35 14.23 -5.11
N THR A 29 -13.93 13.05 -4.94
CA THR A 29 -14.54 12.63 -3.67
C THR A 29 -13.49 12.26 -2.64
N THR A 30 -12.38 11.64 -3.04
CA THR A 30 -11.30 11.20 -2.14
C THR A 30 -10.72 12.35 -1.29
N PRO A 31 -10.26 13.49 -1.85
CA PRO A 31 -9.72 14.57 -1.04
C PRO A 31 -10.77 15.20 -0.12
N PHE A 32 -12.05 15.26 -0.55
CA PHE A 32 -13.14 15.74 0.29
C PHE A 32 -13.35 14.82 1.49
N VAL A 33 -13.51 13.50 1.25
CA VAL A 33 -13.65 12.49 2.31
C VAL A 33 -12.43 12.49 3.21
N LEU A 34 -11.22 12.52 2.64
CA LEU A 34 -9.97 12.57 3.38
C LEU A 34 -9.91 13.81 4.29
N PHE A 35 -10.28 14.98 3.78
CA PHE A 35 -10.32 16.21 4.56
C PHE A 35 -11.24 16.08 5.78
N PHE A 36 -12.47 15.60 5.61
CA PHE A 36 -13.39 15.40 6.72
C PHE A 36 -12.90 14.32 7.69
N MET A 37 -12.37 13.20 7.18
CA MET A 37 -11.80 12.15 8.03
C MET A 37 -10.61 12.63 8.86
N LEU A 38 -9.75 13.49 8.29
CA LEU A 38 -8.63 14.09 9.01
C LEU A 38 -9.10 15.15 10.01
N LYS A 39 -10.07 15.98 9.64
CA LYS A 39 -10.65 17.01 10.51
C LYS A 39 -11.34 16.40 11.74
N ASP A 40 -12.12 15.34 11.55
CA ASP A 40 -12.92 14.71 12.60
C ASP A 40 -12.20 13.50 13.25
N GLY A 41 -10.90 13.30 12.96
CA GLY A 41 -10.15 12.13 13.39
C GLY A 41 -10.09 11.95 14.92
N HIS A 42 -10.03 13.04 15.68
CA HIS A 42 -10.05 13.00 17.15
C HIS A 42 -11.41 12.53 17.70
N HIS A 43 -12.50 13.03 17.12
CA HIS A 43 -13.86 12.61 17.49
C HIS A 43 -14.09 11.12 17.18
N PHE A 44 -13.53 10.62 16.08
CA PHE A 44 -13.63 9.20 15.74
C PHE A 44 -12.93 8.29 16.78
N LYS A 45 -11.76 8.69 17.28
CA LYS A 45 -11.01 7.93 18.31
C LYS A 45 -11.78 7.90 19.64
N GLU A 46 -12.32 9.04 20.06
CA GLU A 46 -13.11 9.15 21.29
C GLU A 46 -14.43 8.38 21.20
N PHE A 47 -15.17 8.56 20.10
CA PHE A 47 -16.41 7.83 19.84
C PHE A 47 -16.18 6.31 19.86
N SER A 48 -15.16 5.83 19.15
CA SER A 48 -14.82 4.40 19.12
C SER A 48 -14.47 3.86 20.51
N THR A 49 -13.76 4.65 21.32
CA THR A 49 -13.38 4.24 22.68
C THR A 49 -14.58 4.23 23.63
N ASN A 50 -15.54 5.14 23.44
CA ASN A 50 -16.73 5.26 24.30
C ASN A 50 -17.73 4.10 24.10
N ILE A 51 -17.77 3.50 22.91
CA ILE A 51 -18.57 2.28 22.62
C ILE A 51 -18.07 1.09 23.46
N MET A 52 -16.78 1.05 23.78
CA MET A 52 -16.19 -0.07 24.51
C MET A 52 -16.48 0.04 26.03
N PRO A 53 -16.80 -1.07 26.73
CA PRO A 53 -17.04 -1.05 28.17
C PRO A 53 -15.84 -0.47 28.94
N PRO A 54 -16.05 0.29 30.04
CA PRO A 54 -14.99 1.02 30.76
C PRO A 54 -13.75 0.19 31.07
N LYS A 55 -13.94 -1.10 31.40
CA LYS A 55 -12.87 -2.05 31.73
C LYS A 55 -11.87 -2.28 30.58
N PHE A 56 -12.31 -2.16 29.33
CA PHE A 56 -11.49 -2.44 28.14
C PHE A 56 -11.08 -1.16 27.39
N ARG A 57 -11.53 0.02 27.83
CA ARG A 57 -11.24 1.30 27.13
C ARG A 57 -9.75 1.57 26.97
N LYS A 58 -8.96 1.27 28.01
CA LYS A 58 -7.50 1.44 27.97
C LYS A 58 -6.87 0.52 26.92
N ASP A 59 -7.17 -0.79 26.97
CA ASP A 59 -6.63 -1.76 26.01
C ASP A 59 -7.04 -1.41 24.56
N PHE A 60 -8.29 -0.97 24.36
CA PHE A 60 -8.79 -0.56 23.05
C PHE A 60 -8.13 0.73 22.54
N HIS A 61 -7.89 1.71 23.43
CA HIS A 61 -7.15 2.92 23.07
C HIS A 61 -5.72 2.61 22.64
N ASP A 62 -5.02 1.77 23.41
CA ASP A 62 -3.66 1.32 23.11
C ASP A 62 -3.62 0.55 21.77
N LEU A 63 -4.66 -0.23 21.46
CA LEU A 63 -4.81 -0.92 20.17
C LEU A 63 -4.94 0.07 19.01
N LEU A 64 -5.82 1.07 19.13
CA LEU A 64 -6.02 2.09 18.09
C LEU A 64 -4.75 2.91 17.85
N GLU A 65 -4.01 3.24 18.91
CA GLU A 65 -2.74 3.94 18.79
C GLU A 65 -1.69 3.10 18.06
N LYS A 66 -1.54 1.82 18.42
CA LYS A 66 -0.63 0.90 17.71
C LYS A 66 -0.99 0.75 16.23
N MET A 67 -2.29 0.64 15.90
CA MET A 67 -2.75 0.62 14.52
C MET A 67 -2.41 1.91 13.78
N SER A 68 -2.65 3.07 14.40
CA SER A 68 -2.34 4.38 13.83
C SER A 68 -0.85 4.55 13.54
N VAL A 69 0.02 4.19 14.49
CA VAL A 69 1.48 4.21 14.31
C VAL A 69 1.90 3.27 13.18
N GLN A 70 1.34 2.07 13.12
CA GLN A 70 1.68 1.09 12.08
C GLN A 70 1.30 1.58 10.67
N VAL A 71 0.10 2.14 10.52
CA VAL A 71 -0.37 2.69 9.25
C VAL A 71 0.42 3.94 8.87
N GLY A 72 0.65 4.85 9.82
CA GLY A 72 1.44 6.07 9.60
C GLY A 72 2.87 5.75 9.15
N SER A 73 3.51 4.78 9.80
CA SER A 73 4.87 4.36 9.44
C SER A 73 4.93 3.70 8.05
N TYR A 74 3.88 2.96 7.66
CA TYR A 74 3.77 2.43 6.29
C TYR A 74 3.62 3.54 5.25
N ILE A 75 2.73 4.51 5.49
CA ILE A 75 2.52 5.65 4.59
C ILE A 75 3.83 6.46 4.45
N GLN A 76 4.50 6.76 5.56
CA GLN A 76 5.78 7.46 5.54
C GLN A 76 6.84 6.68 4.77
N GLY A 77 6.96 5.38 5.04
CA GLY A 77 7.86 4.50 4.30
C GLY A 77 7.57 4.51 2.81
N GLN A 78 6.29 4.45 2.42
CA GLN A 78 5.89 4.44 1.02
C GLN A 78 6.25 5.75 0.32
N ILE A 79 6.01 6.90 0.95
CA ILE A 79 6.41 8.20 0.39
C ILE A 79 7.92 8.25 0.10
N ILE A 80 8.75 7.75 1.02
CA ILE A 80 10.20 7.69 0.84
C ILE A 80 10.55 6.75 -0.33
N VAL A 81 9.94 5.55 -0.38
CA VAL A 81 10.13 4.59 -1.47
C VAL A 81 9.78 5.23 -2.82
N SER A 82 8.62 5.90 -2.93
CA SER A 82 8.16 6.53 -4.17
C SER A 82 9.08 7.65 -4.62
N PHE A 83 9.58 8.45 -3.69
CA PHE A 83 10.57 9.48 -3.98
C PHE A 83 11.88 8.88 -4.50
N CYS A 84 12.38 7.81 -3.87
CA CYS A 84 13.57 7.09 -4.35
C CYS A 84 13.36 6.50 -5.74
N ILE A 85 12.21 5.89 -6.02
CA ILE A 85 11.87 5.37 -7.35
C ILE A 85 11.86 6.50 -8.38
N GLY A 86 11.20 7.62 -8.07
CA GLY A 86 11.17 8.80 -8.93
C GLY A 86 12.58 9.31 -9.28
N LEU A 87 13.44 9.41 -8.28
CA LEU A 87 14.83 9.85 -8.47
C LEU A 87 15.63 8.86 -9.33
N LEU A 88 15.50 7.55 -9.06
CA LEU A 88 16.19 6.51 -9.83
C LEU A 88 15.72 6.46 -11.29
N LEU A 89 14.41 6.59 -11.52
CA LEU A 89 13.86 6.66 -12.87
C LEU A 89 14.27 7.95 -13.58
N PHE A 90 14.35 9.08 -12.88
CA PHE A 90 14.84 10.33 -13.47
C PHE A 90 16.28 10.17 -13.97
N ILE A 91 17.16 9.59 -13.14
CA ILE A 91 18.55 9.31 -13.53
C ILE A 91 18.57 8.33 -14.70
N GLY A 92 17.87 7.20 -14.57
CA GLY A 92 17.84 6.16 -15.60
C GLY A 92 17.32 6.66 -16.95
N TYR A 93 16.21 7.39 -16.96
CA TYR A 93 15.62 7.99 -18.17
C TYR A 93 16.53 9.04 -18.79
N SER A 94 17.22 9.84 -17.96
CA SER A 94 18.16 10.84 -18.45
C SER A 94 19.41 10.19 -19.07
N VAL A 95 19.92 9.10 -18.48
CA VAL A 95 21.08 8.35 -19.00
C VAL A 95 20.78 7.72 -20.36
N ILE A 96 19.58 7.17 -20.57
CA ILE A 96 19.21 6.56 -21.86
C ILE A 96 18.80 7.59 -22.92
N GLY A 97 18.67 8.86 -22.54
CA GLY A 97 18.26 9.96 -23.42
C GLY A 97 16.76 9.94 -23.75
N LEU A 98 15.92 9.44 -22.84
CA LEU A 98 14.47 9.41 -23.04
C LEU A 98 13.90 10.84 -22.96
N LYS A 99 13.14 11.24 -23.98
CA LYS A 99 12.46 12.54 -23.99
C LYS A 99 11.50 12.65 -22.81
N TYR A 100 11.41 13.84 -22.23
CA TYR A 100 10.56 14.13 -21.07
C TYR A 100 10.90 13.32 -19.81
N SER A 101 12.18 12.96 -19.63
CA SER A 101 12.66 12.19 -18.48
C SER A 101 12.16 12.73 -17.13
N LEU A 102 12.23 14.05 -16.93
CA LEU A 102 11.75 14.72 -15.71
C LEU A 102 10.24 14.55 -15.50
N VAL A 103 9.43 14.75 -16.54
CA VAL A 103 7.97 14.65 -16.46
C VAL A 103 7.56 13.20 -16.19
N LEU A 104 8.14 12.24 -16.91
CA LEU A 104 7.86 10.82 -16.75
C LEU A 104 8.28 10.32 -15.36
N ALA A 105 9.46 10.74 -14.88
CA ALA A 105 9.92 10.39 -13.54
C ALA A 105 9.08 11.04 -12.43
N SER A 106 8.57 12.27 -12.65
CA SER A 106 7.66 12.93 -11.71
C SER A 106 6.33 12.20 -11.62
N ILE A 107 5.77 11.78 -12.77
CA ILE A 107 4.58 10.91 -12.80
C ILE A 107 4.87 9.64 -12.02
N ALA A 108 6.01 9.00 -12.27
CA ALA A 108 6.39 7.78 -11.59
C ALA A 108 6.54 7.95 -10.07
N ALA A 109 7.08 9.08 -9.60
CA ALA A 109 7.19 9.39 -8.19
C ALA A 109 5.81 9.50 -7.53
N VAL A 110 4.86 10.18 -8.18
CA VAL A 110 3.51 10.38 -7.66
C VAL A 110 2.71 9.07 -7.69
N THR A 111 2.75 8.33 -8.80
CA THR A 111 1.96 7.10 -8.93
C THR A 111 2.52 5.98 -8.07
N SER A 112 3.84 5.90 -7.89
CA SER A 112 4.51 4.92 -7.02
C SER A 112 4.18 5.06 -5.54
N VAL A 113 3.44 6.09 -5.12
CA VAL A 113 2.85 6.16 -3.77
C VAL A 113 1.89 4.99 -3.54
N VAL A 114 1.31 4.44 -4.61
CA VAL A 114 0.53 3.21 -4.55
C VAL A 114 1.42 2.04 -4.98
N PRO A 115 1.85 1.14 -4.08
CA PRO A 115 2.70 0.03 -4.45
C PRO A 115 2.01 -0.92 -5.45
N TYR A 116 2.81 -1.57 -6.29
CA TYR A 116 2.41 -2.47 -7.40
C TYR A 116 1.62 -1.82 -8.55
N LEU A 117 0.68 -0.91 -8.26
CA LEU A 117 -0.06 -0.16 -9.28
C LEU A 117 0.71 1.05 -9.79
N GLY A 118 1.44 1.72 -8.91
CA GLY A 118 2.20 2.90 -9.25
C GLY A 118 3.24 2.67 -10.34
N PRO A 119 4.08 1.62 -10.24
CA PRO A 119 5.00 1.26 -11.29
C PRO A 119 4.32 0.94 -12.64
N THR A 120 3.20 0.23 -12.63
CA THR A 120 2.49 -0.13 -13.87
C THR A 120 1.87 1.10 -14.56
N ILE A 121 1.32 2.03 -13.79
CA ILE A 121 0.82 3.31 -14.31
C ILE A 121 1.99 4.18 -14.80
N ALA A 122 3.09 4.22 -14.04
CA ALA A 122 4.28 5.03 -14.34
C ALA A 122 4.96 4.67 -15.66
N ILE A 123 5.12 3.38 -15.93
CA ILE A 123 5.85 2.90 -17.11
C ILE A 123 5.01 3.07 -18.39
N SER A 124 3.68 3.12 -18.27
CA SER A 124 2.75 3.19 -19.41
C SER A 124 3.07 4.34 -20.39
N PRO A 125 3.14 5.61 -19.97
CA PRO A 125 3.52 6.71 -20.86
C PRO A 125 4.98 6.60 -21.34
N ALA A 126 5.89 6.08 -20.52
CA ALA A 126 7.29 5.90 -20.90
C ALA A 126 7.46 4.89 -22.05
N ILE A 127 6.71 3.78 -22.03
CA ILE A 127 6.68 2.80 -23.12
C ILE A 127 6.20 3.44 -24.41
N VAL A 128 5.12 4.22 -24.37
CA VAL A 128 4.57 4.89 -25.56
C VAL A 128 5.62 5.83 -26.17
N ILE A 129 6.24 6.68 -25.36
CA ILE A 129 7.27 7.61 -25.83
C ILE A 129 8.51 6.86 -26.37
N ALA A 130 8.95 5.81 -25.69
CA ALA A 130 10.10 5.01 -26.12
C ALA A 130 9.81 4.28 -27.44
N ALA A 131 8.63 3.67 -27.59
CA ALA A 131 8.20 2.96 -28.79
C ALA A 131 8.15 3.88 -30.01
N ILE A 132 7.63 5.10 -29.85
CA ILE A 132 7.59 6.12 -30.92
C ILE A 132 9.00 6.61 -31.26
N THR A 133 9.90 6.67 -30.28
CA THR A 133 11.27 7.15 -30.48
C THR A 133 12.09 6.17 -31.30
N SER A 134 12.24 4.91 -30.84
CA SER A 134 12.79 3.80 -31.63
C SER A 134 12.65 2.47 -30.89
N PRO A 135 12.66 1.32 -31.59
CA PRO A 135 12.72 0.00 -30.95
C PRO A 135 13.95 -0.16 -30.03
N TRP A 136 15.06 0.50 -30.35
CA TRP A 136 16.27 0.49 -29.52
C TRP A 136 16.08 1.26 -28.20
N MET A 137 15.32 2.35 -28.22
CA MET A 137 14.97 3.09 -27.00
C MET A 137 14.10 2.25 -26.07
N LEU A 138 13.19 1.43 -26.63
CA LEU A 138 12.34 0.53 -25.85
C LEU A 138 13.17 -0.53 -25.10
N LEU A 139 14.20 -1.09 -25.73
CA LEU A 139 15.14 -1.99 -25.06
C LEU A 139 15.91 -1.30 -23.94
N LYS A 140 16.42 -0.09 -24.17
CA LYS A 140 17.09 0.71 -23.12
C LYS A 140 16.15 1.00 -21.94
N LEU A 141 14.90 1.35 -22.22
CA LEU A 141 13.88 1.56 -21.20
C LEU A 141 13.64 0.29 -20.39
N ALA A 142 13.52 -0.87 -21.04
CA ALA A 142 13.32 -2.14 -20.35
C ALA A 142 14.47 -2.47 -19.39
N VAL A 143 15.72 -2.24 -19.80
CA VAL A 143 16.90 -2.43 -18.95
C VAL A 143 16.86 -1.50 -17.73
N VAL A 144 16.62 -0.20 -17.94
CA VAL A 144 16.51 0.77 -16.83
C VAL A 144 15.38 0.39 -15.89
N TRP A 145 14.22 0.05 -16.44
CA TRP A 145 13.06 -0.37 -15.66
C TRP A 145 13.36 -1.56 -14.78
N THR A 146 13.91 -2.63 -15.34
CA THR A 146 14.28 -3.84 -14.61
C THR A 146 15.31 -3.53 -13.52
N LEU A 147 16.31 -2.71 -13.79
CA LEU A 147 17.30 -2.31 -12.79
C LEU A 147 16.66 -1.55 -11.63
N VAL A 148 15.78 -0.58 -11.91
CA VAL A 148 15.10 0.19 -10.87
C VAL A 148 14.17 -0.70 -10.06
N GLN A 149 13.37 -1.56 -10.69
CA GLN A 149 12.50 -2.52 -9.99
C GLN A 149 13.30 -3.51 -9.14
N PHE A 150 14.47 -3.94 -9.62
CA PHE A 150 15.35 -4.80 -8.86
C PHE A 150 15.89 -4.10 -7.61
N VAL A 151 16.40 -2.87 -7.76
CA VAL A 151 16.88 -2.04 -6.63
C VAL A 151 15.75 -1.76 -5.64
N GLU A 152 14.55 -1.49 -6.15
CA GLU A 152 13.37 -1.27 -5.33
C GLU A 152 13.03 -2.49 -4.49
N GLY A 153 12.82 -3.65 -5.13
CA GLY A 153 12.39 -4.87 -4.46
C GLY A 153 13.43 -5.48 -3.51
N HIS A 154 14.72 -5.31 -3.77
CA HIS A 154 15.79 -5.96 -3.00
C HIS A 154 16.49 -5.04 -1.99
N PHE A 155 16.53 -3.73 -2.24
CA PHE A 155 17.26 -2.80 -1.38
C PHE A 155 16.35 -1.76 -0.74
N ILE A 156 15.56 -1.03 -1.53
CA ILE A 156 14.78 0.10 -1.02
C ILE A 156 13.63 -0.38 -0.14
N SER A 157 12.76 -1.23 -0.70
CA SER A 157 11.58 -1.73 -0.02
C SER A 157 11.94 -2.51 1.26
N PRO A 158 12.93 -3.43 1.28
CA PRO A 158 13.35 -4.10 2.52
C PRO A 158 13.94 -3.15 3.57
N ASN A 159 14.77 -2.18 3.18
CA ASN A 159 15.41 -1.28 4.14
C ASN A 159 14.44 -0.27 4.76
N ILE A 160 13.41 0.13 4.01
CA ILE A 160 12.41 1.12 4.46
C ILE A 160 11.20 0.40 5.08
N MET A 161 10.59 -0.54 4.37
CA MET A 161 9.37 -1.23 4.81
C MET A 161 9.63 -2.42 5.73
N GLY A 162 10.77 -3.11 5.55
CA GLY A 162 11.11 -4.30 6.32
C GLY A 162 11.26 -4.02 7.82
N LYS A 163 11.84 -2.86 8.17
CA LYS A 163 11.93 -2.38 9.56
C LYS A 163 10.55 -2.14 10.17
N THR A 164 9.63 -1.57 9.38
CA THR A 164 8.33 -1.10 9.85
C THR A 164 7.30 -2.22 9.99
N LEU A 165 7.20 -3.14 9.02
CA LEU A 165 6.07 -4.07 8.95
C LEU A 165 6.42 -5.51 9.35
N LYS A 166 7.69 -5.92 9.28
CA LYS A 166 8.17 -7.31 9.57
C LYS A 166 7.22 -8.36 8.98
N ILE A 167 6.93 -8.24 7.68
CA ILE A 167 6.03 -9.14 6.93
C ILE A 167 6.90 -10.00 6.02
N HIS A 168 6.67 -11.30 6.03
CA HIS A 168 7.35 -12.21 5.11
C HIS A 168 6.90 -11.92 3.66
N PRO A 169 7.80 -11.84 2.67
CA PRO A 169 7.43 -11.50 1.27
C PRO A 169 6.31 -12.39 0.70
N LEU A 170 6.33 -13.68 1.02
CA LEU A 170 5.27 -14.63 0.65
C LEU A 170 3.89 -14.21 1.17
N THR A 171 3.80 -13.66 2.38
CA THR A 171 2.54 -13.16 2.95
C THR A 171 2.00 -11.98 2.14
N ILE A 172 2.88 -11.10 1.64
CA ILE A 172 2.48 -9.98 0.79
C ILE A 172 1.83 -10.49 -0.50
N ILE A 173 2.42 -11.50 -1.15
CA ILE A 173 1.85 -12.13 -2.35
C ILE A 173 0.44 -12.67 -2.06
N PHE A 174 0.27 -13.42 -0.97
CA PHE A 174 -1.05 -13.93 -0.57
C PHE A 174 -2.06 -12.81 -0.32
N ILE A 175 -1.66 -11.76 0.41
CA ILE A 175 -2.53 -10.60 0.69
C ILE A 175 -3.00 -9.96 -0.62
N LEU A 176 -2.09 -9.69 -1.57
CA LEU A 176 -2.44 -9.03 -2.83
C LEU A 176 -3.35 -9.90 -3.70
N LEU A 177 -3.11 -11.21 -3.75
CA LEU A 177 -3.96 -12.16 -4.48
C LEU A 177 -5.37 -12.22 -3.87
N CYS A 178 -5.47 -12.38 -2.55
CA CYS A 178 -6.76 -12.44 -1.85
C CYS A 178 -7.49 -11.09 -1.94
N ALA A 179 -6.84 -9.98 -1.59
CA ALA A 179 -7.46 -8.67 -1.59
C ALA A 179 -7.83 -8.22 -3.01
N GLY A 180 -6.98 -8.50 -4.00
CA GLY A 180 -7.29 -8.24 -5.41
C GLY A 180 -8.49 -9.03 -5.93
N LYS A 181 -8.68 -10.28 -5.47
CA LYS A 181 -9.87 -11.07 -5.82
C LYS A 181 -11.14 -10.60 -5.11
N LEU A 182 -11.04 -10.14 -3.86
CA LEU A 182 -12.19 -9.75 -3.05
C LEU A 182 -12.69 -8.33 -3.36
N LEU A 183 -11.77 -7.38 -3.48
CA LEU A 183 -12.06 -5.95 -3.55
C LEU A 183 -11.44 -5.27 -4.79
N GLY A 184 -10.90 -6.05 -5.72
CA GLY A 184 -10.27 -5.52 -6.95
C GLY A 184 -9.07 -4.63 -6.66
N ILE A 185 -8.96 -3.53 -7.42
CA ILE A 185 -7.91 -2.52 -7.28
C ILE A 185 -7.86 -1.96 -5.86
N VAL A 186 -9.01 -1.66 -5.26
CA VAL A 186 -9.09 -1.13 -3.89
C VAL A 186 -8.48 -2.12 -2.89
N GLY A 187 -8.71 -3.41 -3.08
CA GLY A 187 -8.10 -4.46 -2.27
C GLY A 187 -6.58 -4.51 -2.39
N VAL A 188 -6.03 -4.36 -3.59
CA VAL A 188 -4.58 -4.31 -3.81
C VAL A 188 -3.95 -3.12 -3.07
N ILE A 189 -4.59 -1.95 -3.12
CA ILE A 189 -4.13 -0.72 -2.46
C ILE A 189 -4.16 -0.86 -0.93
N LEU A 190 -5.29 -1.35 -0.41
CA LEU A 190 -5.52 -1.45 1.03
C LEU A 190 -4.99 -2.76 1.64
N GLY A 191 -4.49 -3.69 0.83
CA GLY A 191 -4.09 -5.01 1.28
C GLY A 191 -3.01 -4.98 2.34
N ILE A 192 -1.90 -4.28 2.08
CA ILE A 192 -0.78 -4.16 3.02
C ILE A 192 -1.18 -3.43 4.31
N PRO A 193 -1.74 -2.20 4.28
CA PRO A 193 -2.14 -1.52 5.51
C PRO A 193 -3.25 -2.27 6.25
N GLY A 194 -4.21 -2.86 5.54
CA GLY A 194 -5.27 -3.69 6.12
C GLY A 194 -4.71 -4.92 6.85
N TYR A 195 -3.73 -5.60 6.25
CA TYR A 195 -3.03 -6.69 6.92
C TYR A 195 -2.25 -6.20 8.14
N ALA A 196 -1.60 -5.04 8.06
CA ALA A 196 -0.85 -4.48 9.20
C ALA A 196 -1.78 -4.23 10.39
N ILE A 197 -2.96 -3.66 10.15
CA ILE A 197 -4.03 -3.48 11.15
C ILE A 197 -4.48 -4.83 11.71
N LEU A 198 -4.75 -5.81 10.83
CA LEU A 198 -5.19 -7.15 11.23
C LEU A 198 -4.13 -7.85 12.10
N LYS A 199 -2.85 -7.74 11.74
CA LYS A 199 -1.72 -8.29 12.50
C LYS A 199 -1.66 -7.68 13.91
N VAL A 200 -1.82 -6.36 14.04
CA VAL A 200 -1.85 -5.69 15.34
C VAL A 200 -3.05 -6.16 16.17
N LEU A 201 -4.24 -6.24 15.55
CA LEU A 201 -5.46 -6.71 16.21
C LEU A 201 -5.31 -8.14 16.74
N VAL A 202 -4.88 -9.07 15.89
CA VAL A 202 -4.70 -10.49 16.27
C VAL A 202 -3.64 -10.62 17.36
N THR A 203 -2.50 -9.94 17.22
CA THR A 203 -1.43 -9.98 18.22
C THR A 203 -1.91 -9.44 19.58
N HIS A 204 -2.65 -8.34 19.58
CA HIS A 204 -3.19 -7.76 20.79
C HIS A 204 -4.25 -8.66 21.46
N LEU A 205 -5.15 -9.27 20.68
CA LEU A 205 -6.12 -10.23 21.21
C LEU A 205 -5.43 -11.45 21.85
N PHE A 206 -4.40 -12.00 21.21
CA PHE A 206 -3.62 -13.10 21.77
C PHE A 206 -2.87 -12.68 23.05
N GLN A 207 -2.40 -11.44 23.16
CA GLN A 207 -1.79 -10.92 24.38
C GLN A 207 -2.81 -10.83 25.52
N LEU A 208 -4.03 -10.36 25.25
CA LEU A 208 -5.11 -10.33 26.24
C LEU A 208 -5.48 -11.74 26.69
N PHE A 209 -5.53 -12.70 25.77
CA PHE A 209 -5.77 -14.10 26.08
C PHE A 209 -4.68 -14.68 27.00
N LYS A 210 -3.40 -14.48 26.66
CA LYS A 210 -2.26 -14.91 27.50
C LYS A 210 -2.28 -14.27 28.89
N ARG A 211 -2.53 -12.96 28.97
CA ARG A 211 -2.70 -12.24 30.24
C ARG A 211 -3.82 -12.83 31.09
N ARG A 212 -4.95 -13.16 30.47
CA ARG A 212 -6.07 -13.78 31.16
C ARG A 212 -5.73 -15.19 31.62
N TYR A 213 -5.06 -15.99 30.79
CA TYR A 213 -4.60 -17.32 31.17
C TYR A 213 -3.66 -17.28 32.38
N ASN A 214 -2.59 -16.48 32.34
CA ASN A 214 -1.64 -16.40 33.45
C ASN A 214 -2.32 -15.99 34.76
N ARG A 215 -3.29 -15.06 34.69
CA ARG A 215 -4.05 -14.62 35.87
C ARG A 215 -4.85 -15.75 36.54
N PHE A 216 -5.38 -16.69 35.78
CA PHE A 216 -6.28 -17.74 36.31
C PHE A 216 -5.61 -19.10 36.49
N TYR A 217 -4.60 -19.43 35.67
CA TYR A 217 -3.99 -20.76 35.60
C TYR A 217 -2.46 -20.73 35.67
N GLY A 218 -1.83 -19.54 35.71
CA GLY A 218 -0.37 -19.40 35.65
C GLY A 218 0.36 -20.09 36.82
N ASN A 219 -0.23 -20.03 38.02
CA ASN A 219 0.35 -20.65 39.22
C ASN A 219 0.22 -22.18 39.25
N ASP A 220 -0.74 -22.76 38.52
CA ASP A 220 -1.08 -24.18 38.63
C ASP A 220 -0.42 -25.04 37.55
N VAL A 221 -0.29 -24.50 36.33
CA VAL A 221 0.18 -25.23 35.14
C VAL A 221 1.37 -24.56 34.43
N GLY A 222 1.84 -23.43 34.95
CA GLY A 222 2.93 -22.64 34.40
C GLY A 222 2.47 -21.38 33.66
N GLU A 223 3.31 -20.36 33.66
CA GLU A 223 3.00 -19.06 33.06
C GLU A 223 3.47 -18.97 31.60
N TYR A 224 2.66 -18.34 30.74
CA TYR A 224 3.20 -17.85 29.46
C TYR A 224 4.19 -16.73 29.73
N ASP A 225 5.35 -16.77 29.07
CA ASP A 225 6.26 -15.63 29.01
C ASP A 225 5.56 -14.48 28.26
N ILE A 226 5.01 -13.53 29.02
CA ILE A 226 4.48 -12.28 28.48
C ILE A 226 5.70 -11.41 28.22
N LYS A 227 6.46 -11.71 27.16
CA LYS A 227 7.38 -10.72 26.60
C LYS A 227 6.55 -9.50 26.28
N GLU A 228 6.76 -8.42 27.03
CA GLU A 228 6.27 -7.10 26.66
C GLU A 228 6.73 -6.85 25.23
N SER A 229 5.80 -6.96 24.30
CA SER A 229 5.99 -6.74 22.88
C SER A 229 6.27 -5.25 22.56
N ASN A 230 6.85 -4.50 23.50
CA ASN A 230 7.40 -3.17 23.28
C ASN A 230 8.67 -3.19 22.42
N LYS A 231 9.31 -4.36 22.21
CA LYS A 231 10.48 -4.50 21.34
C LYS A 231 10.17 -4.72 19.84
N ILE A 232 8.92 -4.60 19.40
CA ILE A 232 8.61 -4.74 17.96
C ILE A 232 8.82 -3.40 17.20
N VAL A 233 8.95 -2.27 17.90
CA VAL A 233 9.01 -0.90 17.32
C VAL A 233 10.40 -0.23 17.44
N GLU A 234 11.45 -0.94 17.86
CA GLU A 234 12.83 -0.50 17.61
C GLU A 234 13.41 -1.16 16.35
#